data_AF-A0A2H6KEP6-F1
#
_entry.id   AF-A0A2H6KEP6-F1
#
_cell.length_a   1.000
_cell.length_b   1.000
_cell.length_c   1.000
_cell.angle_alpha   90.00
_cell.angle_beta   90.00
_cell.angle_gamma   90.00
#
_symmetry.space_group_name_H-M   'P 1'
#
loop_
_entity.id
_entity.type
_entity.pdbx_description
1 polymer ?
#
loop_
_entity_poly.entity_id
_entity_poly.type
_entity_poly.pdbx_seq_one_letter_code
_entity_poly.pdbx_strand_id
1 'polypeptide(L)'
;MLLAVHVNVERTDLYMQGCGVTYASDELFKPEALPIYDSDGEHQSGCKIDIQAAKEAAFYCPAPYVLDPPNCFSEVSVEGEVNNTGDLSMSLVSSHSNHFVILQFDDSLVGPGEKLRQTPTLECRCVTVKGAIFCIMSIEK
;
A
#
# COMPACT_ATOMS: atom_id res chain seq x y z
N MET A 1 -11.65 25.65 -32.64
CA MET A 1 -12.13 26.18 -31.34
C MET A 1 -11.57 25.24 -30.28
N LEU A 2 -10.54 25.66 -29.54
CA LEU A 2 -9.92 24.86 -28.48
C LEU A 2 -10.47 25.37 -27.15
N LEU A 3 -11.15 24.50 -26.40
CA LEU A 3 -11.53 24.78 -25.01
C LEU A 3 -10.33 24.47 -24.13
N ALA A 4 -9.79 25.49 -23.45
CA ALA A 4 -8.76 25.30 -22.44
C ALA A 4 -9.42 24.99 -21.10
N VAL A 5 -9.12 23.82 -20.53
CA VAL A 5 -9.53 23.46 -19.18
C VAL A 5 -8.49 23.99 -18.20
N HIS A 6 -8.88 24.92 -17.33
CA HIS A 6 -8.07 25.35 -16.20
C HIS A 6 -8.55 24.62 -14.95
N VAL A 7 -7.66 23.82 -14.36
CA VAL A 7 -7.91 23.13 -13.10
C VAL A 7 -7.05 23.80 -12.03
N ASN A 8 -7.70 24.36 -11.01
CA ASN A 8 -7.02 24.86 -9.82
C ASN A 8 -7.09 23.77 -8.75
N VAL A 9 -5.94 23.22 -8.34
CA VAL A 9 -5.86 22.17 -7.33
C VAL A 9 -5.34 22.77 -6.03
N GLU A 10 -6.21 22.85 -5.03
CA GLU A 10 -5.83 23.24 -3.67
C GLU A 10 -5.42 21.99 -2.89
N ARG A 11 -4.22 21.99 -2.29
CA ARG A 11 -3.70 20.87 -1.50
C ARG A 11 -4.03 21.09 -0.03
N THR A 12 -4.89 20.25 0.55
CA THR A 12 -5.34 20.37 1.95
C THR A 12 -4.54 19.49 2.91
N ASP A 13 -4.00 18.37 2.42
CA ASP A 13 -3.01 17.53 3.10
C ASP A 13 -1.96 17.12 2.06
N LEU A 14 -0.69 17.35 2.36
CA LEU A 14 0.41 17.13 1.41
C LEU A 14 0.91 15.69 1.42
N TYR A 15 0.56 14.91 2.43
CA TYR A 15 1.19 13.61 2.68
C TYR A 15 0.15 12.51 2.82
N MET A 16 0.29 11.46 2.02
CA MET A 16 -0.45 10.21 2.21
C MET A 16 0.27 9.33 3.24
N GLN A 17 -0.48 8.47 3.92
CA GLN A 17 0.11 7.36 4.65
C GLN A 17 0.59 6.31 3.64
N GLY A 18 1.78 5.77 3.83
CA GLY A 18 2.34 4.81 2.88
C GLY A 18 3.84 4.83 2.75
N CYS A 19 4.34 4.10 1.77
CA CYS A 19 5.76 4.01 1.46
C CYS A 19 5.97 3.56 0.02
N GLY A 20 7.21 3.60 -0.43
CA GLY A 20 7.57 3.08 -1.74
C GLY A 20 9.05 3.13 -2.00
N VAL A 21 9.42 2.92 -3.27
CA VAL A 21 10.81 2.93 -3.70
C VAL A 21 11.26 4.37 -4.00
N THR A 22 12.51 4.71 -3.66
CA THR A 22 13.26 5.94 -4.02
C THR A 22 12.94 7.23 -3.24
N TYR A 23 13.82 8.23 -3.38
CA TYR A 23 13.64 9.60 -2.86
C TYR A 23 12.37 10.30 -3.36
N ALA A 24 11.80 9.90 -4.50
CA ALA A 24 10.53 10.46 -4.98
C ALA A 24 9.35 10.11 -4.06
N SER A 25 9.52 9.11 -3.19
CA SER A 25 8.53 8.73 -2.18
C SER A 25 8.57 9.65 -0.95
N ASP A 26 9.71 10.31 -0.67
CA ASP A 26 9.91 11.21 0.49
C ASP A 26 9.04 12.48 0.41
N GLU A 27 8.65 12.89 -0.79
CA GLU A 27 7.76 14.05 -1.02
C GLU A 27 6.26 13.68 -1.00
N LEU A 28 5.94 12.39 -1.08
CA LEU A 28 4.57 11.88 -1.23
C LEU A 28 4.02 11.25 0.05
N PHE A 29 4.90 10.65 0.84
CA PHE A 29 4.53 9.97 2.07
C PHE A 29 5.04 10.71 3.29
N LYS A 30 4.37 10.51 4.42
CA LYS A 30 4.91 10.99 5.70
C LYS A 30 6.26 10.30 5.95
N PRO A 31 7.26 11.00 6.54
CA PRO A 31 8.62 10.49 6.75
C PRO A 31 8.72 9.39 7.83
N GLU A 32 7.67 8.60 8.00
CA GLU A 32 7.46 7.62 9.06
C GLU A 32 7.81 6.19 8.61
N ALA A 33 8.42 6.03 7.43
CA ALA A 33 8.87 4.72 6.93
C ALA A 33 9.94 4.13 7.87
N LEU A 34 9.49 3.28 8.79
CA LEU A 34 10.36 2.54 9.70
C LEU A 34 11.15 1.50 8.89
N PRO A 35 12.47 1.39 9.07
CA PRO A 35 13.22 0.29 8.48
C PRO A 35 12.69 -1.05 9.02
N ILE A 36 12.30 -1.94 8.12
CA ILE A 36 11.96 -3.33 8.43
C ILE A 36 13.25 -4.14 8.29
N TYR A 37 13.56 -5.01 9.24
CA TYR A 37 14.72 -5.90 9.16
C TYR A 37 14.22 -7.31 8.90
N ASP A 38 14.81 -8.00 7.92
CA ASP A 38 14.55 -9.42 7.76
C ASP A 38 15.35 -10.28 8.74
N SER A 39 15.11 -11.59 8.69
CA SER A 39 15.77 -12.59 9.53
C SER A 39 17.30 -12.63 9.35
N ASP A 40 17.82 -12.13 8.23
CA ASP A 40 19.24 -12.10 7.91
C ASP A 40 19.89 -10.75 8.31
N GLY A 41 19.09 -9.80 8.79
CA GLY A 41 19.55 -8.47 9.21
C GLY A 41 19.76 -7.51 8.03
N GLU A 42 19.29 -7.84 6.83
CA GLU A 42 19.28 -6.90 5.71
C GLU A 42 18.15 -5.87 5.92
N HIS A 43 18.48 -4.61 5.62
CA HIS A 43 17.54 -3.50 5.66
C HIS A 43 16.50 -3.68 4.54
N GLN A 44 15.28 -4.02 4.91
CA GLN A 44 14.11 -3.92 4.04
C GLN A 44 13.45 -2.55 4.26
N SER A 45 13.34 -1.76 3.19
CA SER A 45 12.58 -0.51 3.27
C SER A 45 11.10 -0.83 3.40
N GLY A 46 10.31 -0.03 4.09
CA GLY A 46 8.89 -0.34 4.21
C GLY A 46 8.12 0.52 5.19
N CYS A 47 6.86 0.17 5.35
CA CYS A 47 5.94 0.80 6.27
C CYS A 47 4.93 -0.20 6.78
N LYS A 48 4.51 0.02 8.03
CA LYS A 48 3.42 -0.71 8.67
C LYS A 48 2.31 0.28 8.93
N ILE A 49 1.12 0.01 8.39
CA ILE A 49 0.00 0.93 8.42
C ILE A 49 -1.16 0.29 9.17
N ASP A 50 -1.61 0.94 10.24
CA ASP A 50 -2.96 0.75 10.79
C ASP A 50 -3.94 1.43 9.83
N ILE A 51 -4.60 0.63 9.00
CA ILE A 51 -5.50 1.15 7.97
C ILE A 51 -6.83 1.65 8.55
N GLN A 52 -7.21 1.22 9.75
CA GLN A 52 -8.42 1.71 10.41
C GLN A 52 -8.25 3.14 10.90
N ALA A 53 -7.08 3.46 11.44
CA ALA A 53 -6.70 4.80 11.84
C ALA A 53 -6.34 5.68 10.63
N ALA A 54 -5.58 5.15 9.66
CA ALA A 54 -5.15 5.90 8.49
C ALA A 54 -6.27 6.19 7.49
N LYS A 55 -7.30 5.33 7.42
CA LYS A 55 -8.41 5.32 6.44
C LYS A 55 -7.99 5.08 5.00
N GLU A 56 -6.80 5.52 4.61
CA GLU A 56 -6.24 5.32 3.29
C GLU A 56 -4.72 5.18 3.39
N ALA A 57 -4.16 4.31 2.55
CA ALA A 57 -2.71 4.12 2.41
C ALA A 57 -2.34 3.95 0.95
N ALA A 58 -1.15 4.40 0.57
CA ALA A 58 -0.66 4.26 -0.80
C ALA A 58 0.72 3.60 -0.84
N PHE A 59 0.94 2.82 -1.91
CA PHE A 59 2.19 2.10 -2.15
C PHE A 59 2.74 2.47 -3.52
N TYR A 60 3.99 2.93 -3.55
CA TYR A 60 4.66 3.32 -4.79
C TYR A 60 5.71 2.30 -5.21
N CYS A 61 5.46 1.65 -6.35
CA CYS A 61 6.37 0.68 -6.96
C CYS A 61 6.59 1.03 -8.45
N PRO A 62 7.59 1.88 -8.76
CA PRO A 62 7.92 2.27 -10.12
C PRO A 62 8.75 1.22 -10.85
N ALA A 63 8.77 1.32 -12.19
CA ALA A 63 9.74 0.58 -12.99
C ALA A 63 11.19 0.93 -12.57
N PRO A 64 12.12 -0.04 -12.59
CA PRO A 64 12.00 -1.42 -13.10
C PRO A 64 11.52 -2.44 -12.05
N TYR A 65 11.06 -1.99 -10.88
CA TYR A 65 10.51 -2.87 -9.85
C TYR A 65 9.07 -3.28 -10.20
N VAL A 66 8.62 -4.38 -9.60
CA VAL A 66 7.28 -4.94 -9.82
C VAL A 66 6.60 -5.23 -8.50
N LEU A 67 5.27 -5.11 -8.48
CA LEU A 67 4.47 -5.49 -7.33
C LEU A 67 4.46 -7.01 -7.16
N ASP A 68 4.49 -7.44 -5.91
CA ASP A 68 4.34 -8.83 -5.49
C ASP A 68 3.42 -8.91 -4.25
N PRO A 69 2.22 -9.51 -4.35
CA PRO A 69 1.61 -10.08 -5.57
C PRO A 69 1.39 -9.05 -6.70
N PRO A 70 1.33 -9.51 -7.98
CA PRO A 70 1.18 -8.61 -9.13
C PRO A 70 -0.05 -7.70 -9.09
N ASN A 71 -1.12 -8.12 -8.41
CA ASN A 71 -2.35 -7.34 -8.25
C ASN A 71 -2.53 -6.78 -6.84
N CYS A 72 -1.45 -6.50 -6.11
CA CYS A 72 -1.51 -5.71 -4.86
C CYS A 72 -2.33 -4.43 -5.06
N PHE A 73 -3.37 -4.08 -4.28
CA PHE A 73 -3.98 -4.70 -3.09
C PHE A 73 -5.31 -5.40 -3.40
N SER A 74 -5.60 -5.77 -4.64
CA SER A 74 -6.69 -6.71 -4.94
C SER A 74 -6.32 -8.13 -4.46
N GLU A 75 -5.02 -8.42 -4.46
CA GLU A 75 -4.39 -9.59 -3.84
C GLU A 75 -3.37 -9.14 -2.79
N VAL A 76 -3.14 -9.95 -1.77
CA VAL A 76 -2.14 -9.70 -0.71
C VAL A 76 -1.44 -10.98 -0.33
N SER A 77 -0.19 -10.89 0.12
CA SER A 77 0.50 -12.01 0.76
C SER A 77 0.13 -12.07 2.24
N VAL A 78 -0.23 -13.25 2.72
CA VAL A 78 -0.56 -13.54 4.11
C VAL A 78 0.21 -14.81 4.47
N GLU A 79 1.22 -14.69 5.34
CA GLU A 79 2.11 -15.81 5.71
C GLU A 79 2.77 -16.51 4.50
N GLY A 80 3.04 -15.75 3.43
CA GLY A 80 3.62 -16.26 2.19
C GLY A 80 2.61 -16.83 1.19
N GLU A 81 1.33 -16.92 1.53
CA GLU A 81 0.26 -17.33 0.60
C GLU A 81 -0.45 -16.12 -0.01
N VAL A 82 -0.74 -16.19 -1.30
CA VAL A 82 -1.49 -15.13 -2.01
C VAL A 82 -2.99 -15.32 -1.80
N ASN A 83 -3.65 -14.29 -1.31
CA ASN A 83 -5.07 -14.27 -1.00
C ASN A 83 -5.74 -13.06 -1.66
N ASN A 84 -7.01 -13.19 -2.06
CA ASN A 84 -7.78 -12.02 -2.50
C ASN A 84 -8.15 -11.18 -1.29
N THR A 85 -7.95 -9.87 -1.38
CA THR A 85 -8.28 -8.95 -0.28
C THR A 85 -9.76 -8.97 0.06
N GLY A 86 -10.63 -9.08 -0.94
CA GLY A 86 -12.08 -9.14 -0.74
C GLY A 86 -12.58 -10.38 0.02
N ASP A 87 -11.82 -11.49 -0.03
CA ASP A 87 -12.12 -12.70 0.76
C ASP A 87 -11.74 -12.50 2.24
N LEU A 88 -10.80 -11.58 2.51
CA LEU A 88 -10.32 -11.25 3.85
C LEU A 88 -11.14 -10.14 4.50
N SER A 89 -11.55 -9.14 3.73
CA SER A 89 -12.33 -7.99 4.20
C SER A 89 -13.05 -7.29 3.05
N MET A 90 -14.36 -7.07 3.22
CA MET A 90 -15.18 -6.35 2.24
C MET A 90 -14.99 -4.84 2.34
N SER A 91 -14.55 -4.35 3.51
CA SER A 91 -14.26 -2.94 3.77
C SER A 91 -12.91 -2.46 3.23
N LEU A 92 -12.08 -3.34 2.68
CA LEU A 92 -10.83 -2.99 2.02
C LEU A 92 -11.01 -2.84 0.51
N VAL A 93 -10.91 -1.60 0.02
CA VAL A 93 -11.10 -1.26 -1.39
C VAL A 93 -9.77 -0.80 -1.98
N SER A 94 -9.37 -1.39 -3.12
CA SER A 94 -8.12 -1.02 -3.80
C SER A 94 -8.38 -0.22 -5.07
N SER A 95 -7.48 0.72 -5.36
CA SER A 95 -7.43 1.47 -6.61
C SER A 95 -6.01 1.43 -7.16
N HIS A 96 -5.89 1.26 -8.48
CA HIS A 96 -4.61 0.99 -9.14
C HIS A 96 -4.31 2.03 -10.21
N SER A 97 -3.04 2.38 -10.30
CA SER A 97 -2.43 3.12 -11.40
C SER A 97 -1.15 2.41 -11.85
N ASN A 98 -0.42 2.98 -12.81
CA ASN A 98 0.78 2.33 -13.37
C ASN A 98 1.86 2.00 -12.32
N HIS A 99 2.00 2.83 -11.28
CA HIS A 99 3.07 2.69 -10.27
C HIS A 99 2.58 2.92 -8.84
N PHE A 100 1.37 3.44 -8.67
CA PHE A 100 0.75 3.63 -7.36
C PHE A 100 -0.43 2.69 -7.20
N VAL A 101 -0.50 2.12 -6.01
CA VAL A 101 -1.67 1.41 -5.54
C VAL A 101 -2.16 2.12 -4.29
N ILE A 102 -3.46 2.31 -4.19
CA ILE A 102 -4.12 2.88 -3.03
C ILE A 102 -5.00 1.79 -2.41
N LEU A 103 -4.94 1.67 -1.09
CA LEU A 103 -5.85 0.87 -0.29
C LEU A 103 -6.64 1.80 0.62
N GLN A 104 -7.96 1.66 0.58
CA GLN A 104 -8.88 2.43 1.39
C GLN A 104 -9.67 1.51 2.32
N PHE A 105 -9.88 1.94 3.56
CA PHE A 105 -10.82 1.34 4.48
C PHE A 105 -12.16 2.09 4.42
N ASP A 106 -13.17 1.45 3.84
CA ASP A 106 -14.53 1.98 3.74
C ASP A 106 -15.37 1.49 4.92
N ASP A 107 -15.53 2.38 5.91
CA ASP A 107 -16.35 2.13 7.11
C ASP A 107 -17.80 1.75 6.76
N SER A 108 -18.32 2.16 5.60
CA SER A 108 -19.70 1.89 5.18
C SER A 108 -19.91 0.45 4.72
N LEU A 109 -18.84 -0.25 4.34
CA LEU A 109 -18.85 -1.63 3.87
C LEU A 109 -18.59 -2.64 5.00
N VAL A 110 -18.33 -2.17 6.23
CA VAL A 110 -18.07 -3.02 7.39
C VAL A 110 -19.31 -3.85 7.72
N GLY A 111 -19.24 -5.14 7.43
CA GLY A 111 -20.34 -6.09 7.68
C GLY A 111 -20.52 -6.41 9.18
N PRO A 112 -21.69 -6.95 9.58
CA PRO A 112 -21.90 -7.43 10.95
C PRO A 112 -20.87 -8.49 11.35
N GLY A 113 -20.03 -8.17 12.34
CA GLY A 113 -18.97 -9.07 12.80
C GLY A 113 -17.69 -9.01 11.96
N GLU A 114 -17.62 -8.14 10.95
CA GLU A 114 -16.38 -7.86 10.23
C GLU A 114 -15.39 -7.20 11.19
N LYS A 115 -14.31 -7.93 11.40
CA LYS A 115 -13.13 -7.47 12.11
C LYS A 115 -12.02 -7.80 11.14
N LEU A 116 -11.25 -6.81 10.69
CA LEU A 116 -9.91 -7.09 10.16
C LEU A 116 -9.27 -8.06 11.17
N ARG A 117 -8.97 -9.29 10.73
CA ARG A 117 -8.49 -10.33 11.64
C ARG A 117 -7.18 -9.81 12.24
N GLN A 118 -6.98 -10.02 13.55
CA GLN A 118 -5.84 -9.47 14.27
C GLN A 118 -4.48 -10.04 13.85
N THR A 119 -4.47 -11.07 13.02
CA THR A 119 -3.30 -11.70 12.39
C THR A 119 -3.84 -12.68 11.35
N PRO A 120 -3.14 -12.90 10.22
CA PRO A 120 -1.81 -12.37 9.89
C PRO A 120 -1.88 -11.02 9.13
N THR A 121 -0.77 -10.28 9.15
CA THR A 121 -0.62 -8.99 8.46
C THR A 121 -0.74 -9.17 6.95
N LEU A 122 -1.43 -8.24 6.28
CA LEU A 122 -1.52 -8.27 4.82
C LEU A 122 -0.30 -7.58 4.24
N GLU A 123 0.40 -8.23 3.32
CA GLU A 123 1.65 -7.70 2.78
C GLU A 123 1.58 -7.49 1.27
N CYS A 124 2.12 -6.36 0.86
CA CYS A 124 2.46 -6.05 -0.51
C CYS A 124 3.92 -5.68 -0.60
N ARG A 125 4.60 -6.23 -1.60
CA ARG A 125 6.04 -6.09 -1.79
C ARG A 125 6.30 -5.41 -3.12
N CYS A 126 7.32 -4.59 -3.17
CA CYS A 126 7.90 -4.08 -4.39
C CYS A 126 9.25 -4.76 -4.56
N VAL A 127 9.38 -5.58 -5.60
CA VAL A 127 10.53 -6.47 -5.82
C VAL A 127 11.26 -6.10 -7.09
N THR A 128 12.54 -6.42 -7.14
CA THR A 128 13.32 -6.37 -8.40
C THR A 128 12.82 -7.43 -9.37
N VAL A 129 13.16 -7.29 -10.66
CA VAL A 129 12.89 -8.33 -11.68
C VAL A 129 13.50 -9.70 -11.37
N LYS A 130 14.42 -9.79 -10.40
CA LYS A 130 15.03 -11.04 -9.92
C LYS A 130 14.39 -11.58 -8.64
N GLY A 131 13.35 -10.94 -8.12
CA GLY A 131 12.63 -11.35 -6.91
C GLY A 131 13.21 -10.84 -5.59
N ALA A 132 14.28 -10.04 -5.61
CA ALA A 132 14.78 -9.41 -4.38
C ALA A 132 13.80 -8.32 -3.90
N ILE A 133 13.42 -8.36 -2.63
CA ILE A 133 12.48 -7.40 -2.03
C ILE A 133 13.20 -6.07 -1.84
N PHE A 134 12.55 -4.99 -2.28
CA PHE A 134 13.06 -3.63 -2.11
C PHE A 134 12.25 -2.84 -1.08
N CYS A 135 10.92 -2.94 -1.14
CA CYS A 135 10.03 -2.27 -0.20
C CYS A 135 8.86 -3.17 0.20
N ILE A 136 8.42 -3.12 1.45
CA ILE A 136 7.21 -3.82 1.94
C ILE A 136 6.24 -2.82 2.53
N MET A 137 4.98 -2.87 2.10
CA MET A 137 3.88 -2.28 2.84
C MET A 137 3.07 -3.37 3.53
N SER A 138 3.00 -3.25 4.85
CA SER A 138 2.27 -4.16 5.73
C SER A 138 1.03 -3.46 6.26
N ILE A 139 -0.14 -4.07 6.10
CA ILE A 139 -1.41 -3.55 6.59
C ILE A 139 -1.81 -4.32 7.84
N GLU A 140 -1.94 -3.59 8.94
CA GLU A 140 -2.47 -4.08 10.18
C GLU A 140 -3.81 -3.44 10.53
N LYS A 141 -4.37 -3.97 11.62
CA LYS A 141 -5.60 -3.45 12.21
C LYS A 141 -5.32 -2.28 13.13
#